data_AF-A0A1G7BP00-F1
#
_entry.id   AF-A0A1G7BP00-F1
#
_cell.length_a   1.000
_cell.length_b   1.000
_cell.length_c   1.000
_cell.angle_alpha   90.00
_cell.angle_beta   90.00
_cell.angle_gamma   90.00
#
_symmetry.space_group_name_H-M   'P 1'
#
loop_
_entity.id
_entity.type
_entity.pdbx_description
1 polymer ?
#
loop_
_entity_poly.entity_id
_entity_poly.type
_entity_poly.pdbx_seq_one_letter_code
_entity_poly.pdbx_strand_id
1 'polypeptide(L)'
;MPVARTLFKATTLPRAIRRLGFVQADPIRAPARAQDLTLRHRVEDYRAGDLESRHARLAIDEGCLVNYGFLPREARSQSVGRTPPYDLWNRNCEHYATWLMGEKPQSPQVNGAVVLGLLGTVLWLAK
;
A
#
# COMPACT_ATOMS: atom_id res chain seq x y z
N MET A 1 19.45 -26.86 -8.69
CA MET A 1 18.15 -26.28 -8.27
C MET A 1 17.33 -25.99 -9.52
N PRO A 2 16.16 -26.62 -9.75
CA PRO A 2 15.35 -26.28 -10.91
C PRO A 2 14.76 -24.87 -10.72
N VAL A 3 14.96 -24.00 -11.71
CA VAL A 3 14.25 -22.71 -11.79
C VAL A 3 12.76 -23.05 -11.99
N ALA A 4 11.95 -22.85 -10.94
CA ALA A 4 10.51 -22.97 -11.06
C ALA A 4 10.00 -21.92 -12.07
N ARG A 5 9.15 -22.33 -13.02
CA ARG A 5 8.49 -21.38 -13.92
C ARG A 5 7.43 -20.63 -13.10
N THR A 6 7.80 -19.48 -12.54
CA THR A 6 6.93 -18.64 -11.70
C THR A 6 5.88 -17.89 -12.50
N LEU A 7 5.97 -17.91 -13.84
CA LEU A 7 4.98 -17.31 -14.73
C LEU A 7 3.77 -18.25 -14.86
N PHE A 8 2.62 -17.82 -14.33
CA PHE A 8 1.34 -18.51 -14.51
C PHE A 8 0.60 -17.98 -15.75
N LYS A 9 -0.38 -18.75 -16.26
CA LYS A 9 -1.25 -18.32 -17.37
C LYS A 9 -1.87 -16.95 -17.05
N ALA A 10 -1.80 -16.02 -18.01
CA ALA A 10 -2.42 -14.71 -17.87
C ALA A 10 -3.88 -14.83 -17.40
N THR A 11 -4.29 -13.90 -16.55
CA THR A 11 -5.62 -13.91 -15.94
C THR A 11 -6.11 -12.48 -15.65
N THR A 12 -7.21 -12.32 -14.95
CA THR A 12 -7.71 -11.00 -14.55
C THR A 12 -6.82 -10.37 -13.47
N LEU A 13 -6.70 -9.04 -13.45
CA LEU A 13 -5.91 -8.29 -12.47
C LEU A 13 -6.13 -8.71 -11.00
N PRO A 14 -7.37 -8.83 -10.47
CA PRO A 14 -7.58 -9.28 -9.09
C PRO A 14 -7.03 -10.68 -8.82
N ARG A 15 -7.23 -11.62 -9.75
CA ARG A 15 -6.75 -13.00 -9.61
C ARG A 15 -5.22 -13.07 -9.65
N ALA A 16 -4.58 -12.25 -10.48
CA ALA A 16 -3.13 -12.18 -10.55
C ALA A 16 -2.54 -11.67 -9.22
N ILE A 17 -3.07 -10.57 -8.67
CA ILE A 17 -2.63 -10.03 -7.37
C ILE A 17 -2.85 -11.06 -6.26
N ARG A 18 -4.02 -11.73 -6.24
CA ARG A 18 -4.30 -12.79 -5.27
C ARG A 18 -3.33 -13.97 -5.36
N ARG A 19 -2.92 -14.34 -6.56
CA ARG A 19 -1.94 -15.42 -6.77
C ARG A 19 -0.52 -15.00 -6.41
N LEU A 20 -0.17 -13.73 -6.62
CA LEU A 20 1.12 -13.16 -6.24
C LEU A 20 1.21 -12.91 -4.72
N GLY A 21 0.07 -12.70 -4.05
CA GLY A 21 -0.02 -12.36 -2.63
C GLY A 21 0.35 -10.90 -2.34
N PHE A 22 1.30 -10.33 -3.09
CA PHE A 22 1.73 -8.95 -2.99
C PHE A 22 2.35 -8.48 -4.31
N VAL A 23 2.17 -7.20 -4.65
CA VAL A 23 2.84 -6.51 -5.76
C VAL A 23 3.40 -5.20 -5.25
N GLN A 24 4.72 -5.06 -5.21
CA GLN A 24 5.38 -3.82 -4.80
C GLN A 24 5.03 -2.66 -5.74
N ALA A 25 4.67 -1.52 -5.19
CA ALA A 25 4.42 -0.30 -5.94
C ALA A 25 5.73 0.50 -6.03
N ASP A 26 6.24 0.63 -7.25
CA ASP A 26 7.48 1.30 -7.59
C ASP A 26 7.22 2.76 -8.00
N PRO A 27 7.83 3.75 -7.32
CA PRO A 27 7.72 5.15 -7.70
C PRO A 27 8.53 5.49 -8.96
N ILE A 28 9.52 4.67 -9.35
CA ILE A 28 10.39 4.94 -10.50
C ILE A 28 9.63 4.66 -11.80
N ARG A 29 9.44 5.69 -12.61
CA ARG A 29 8.62 5.62 -13.84
C ARG A 29 9.39 5.29 -15.12
N ALA A 30 10.71 5.44 -15.11
CA ALA A 30 11.56 5.20 -16.27
C ALA A 30 12.56 4.08 -15.97
N PRO A 31 12.73 3.07 -16.86
CA PRO A 31 12.03 2.90 -18.15
C PRO A 31 10.59 2.39 -18.04
N ALA A 32 10.21 1.77 -16.92
CA ALA A 32 8.84 1.40 -16.54
C ALA A 32 8.79 1.05 -15.04
N ARG A 33 7.63 1.15 -14.41
CA ARG A 33 7.43 0.78 -13.00
C ARG A 33 7.48 -0.74 -12.81
N ALA A 34 8.13 -1.22 -11.74
CA ALA A 34 8.26 -2.66 -11.49
C ALA A 34 6.91 -3.40 -11.40
N GLN A 35 5.86 -2.78 -10.84
CA GLN A 35 4.50 -3.38 -10.81
C GLN A 35 3.95 -3.59 -12.22
N ASP A 36 4.15 -2.64 -13.13
CA ASP A 36 3.63 -2.71 -14.49
C ASP A 36 4.35 -3.82 -15.27
N LEU A 37 5.67 -3.95 -15.09
CA LEU A 37 6.47 -5.03 -15.68
C LEU A 37 6.04 -6.40 -15.13
N THR A 38 5.78 -6.48 -13.82
CA THR A 38 5.31 -7.71 -13.17
C THR A 38 3.94 -8.15 -13.70
N LEU A 39 3.00 -7.21 -13.86
CA LEU A 39 1.63 -7.50 -14.24
C LEU A 39 1.44 -7.69 -15.74
N ARG A 40 2.26 -7.06 -16.59
CA ARG A 40 2.15 -7.12 -18.07
C ARG A 40 2.09 -8.53 -18.64
N HIS A 41 2.81 -9.49 -18.06
CA HIS A 41 2.82 -10.89 -18.54
C HIS A 41 1.87 -11.81 -17.79
N ARG A 42 1.20 -11.31 -16.75
CA ARG A 42 0.35 -12.08 -15.83
C ARG A 42 -1.13 -11.69 -15.91
N VAL A 43 -1.42 -10.55 -16.52
CA VAL A 43 -2.76 -10.01 -16.65
C VAL A 43 -3.14 -9.85 -18.12
N GLU A 44 -4.29 -10.39 -18.49
CA GLU A 44 -4.86 -10.27 -19.84
C GLU A 44 -5.09 -8.79 -20.19
N ASP A 45 -4.61 -8.39 -21.37
CA ASP A 45 -4.71 -7.02 -21.91
C ASP A 45 -4.24 -5.90 -20.98
N TYR A 46 -3.28 -6.19 -20.09
CA TYR A 46 -2.75 -5.23 -19.14
C TYR A 46 -1.98 -4.09 -19.82
N ARG A 47 -2.34 -2.86 -19.48
CA ARG A 47 -1.66 -1.62 -19.84
C ARG A 47 -1.03 -0.99 -18.61
N ALA A 48 0.10 -0.31 -18.81
CA ALA A 48 0.75 0.42 -17.73
C ALA A 48 -0.22 1.43 -17.10
N GLY A 49 -0.35 1.43 -15.78
CA GLY A 49 -1.32 2.28 -15.07
C GLY A 49 -2.69 1.64 -14.82
N ASP A 50 -2.95 0.43 -15.33
CA ASP A 50 -4.22 -0.27 -15.08
C ASP A 50 -4.42 -0.59 -13.61
N LEU A 51 -3.36 -0.89 -12.87
CA LEU A 51 -3.44 -1.14 -11.44
C LEU A 51 -3.93 0.08 -10.67
N GLU A 52 -3.29 1.23 -10.86
CA GLU A 52 -3.64 2.45 -10.13
C GLU A 52 -5.00 3.01 -10.57
N SER A 53 -5.28 3.02 -11.88
CA SER A 53 -6.55 3.55 -12.41
C SER A 53 -7.78 2.74 -11.97
N ARG A 54 -7.62 1.43 -11.74
CA ARG A 54 -8.70 0.54 -11.33
C ARG A 54 -8.72 0.28 -9.82
N HIS A 55 -7.72 0.72 -9.07
CA HIS A 55 -7.53 0.44 -7.65
C HIS A 55 -8.83 0.58 -6.84
N ALA A 56 -9.56 1.70 -6.99
CA ALA A 56 -10.79 1.96 -6.27
C ALA A 56 -11.92 0.92 -6.49
N ARG A 57 -11.86 0.18 -7.59
CA ARG A 57 -12.84 -0.87 -7.96
C ARG A 57 -12.31 -2.28 -7.67
N LEU A 58 -11.02 -2.40 -7.36
CA LEU A 58 -10.39 -3.67 -7.02
C LEU A 58 -10.54 -3.92 -5.52
N ALA A 59 -10.86 -5.15 -5.15
CA ALA A 59 -10.87 -5.57 -3.74
C ALA A 59 -9.45 -5.84 -3.23
N ILE A 60 -8.55 -4.88 -3.44
CA ILE A 60 -7.15 -4.91 -3.01
C ILE A 60 -6.90 -3.70 -2.11
N ASP A 61 -5.87 -3.80 -1.29
CA ASP A 61 -5.42 -2.72 -0.43
C ASP A 61 -3.99 -2.35 -0.77
N GLU A 62 -3.73 -1.04 -0.75
CA GLU A 62 -2.40 -0.49 -0.63
C GLU A 62 -1.92 -0.68 0.81
N GLY A 63 -0.73 -1.25 0.97
CA GLY A 63 -0.16 -1.62 2.26
C GLY A 63 1.30 -1.23 2.36
N CYS A 64 1.69 -0.91 3.60
CA CYS A 64 3.06 -0.62 3.97
C CYS A 64 3.66 -1.88 4.60
N LEU A 65 4.12 -2.79 3.74
CA LEU A 65 5.07 -3.83 4.15
C LEU A 65 6.48 -3.21 4.18
N VAL A 66 7.50 -4.00 4.53
CA VAL A 66 8.93 -3.63 4.34
C VAL A 66 9.18 -3.02 2.94
N ASN A 67 8.31 -3.33 1.98
CA ASN A 67 8.12 -2.59 0.75
C ASN A 67 6.67 -2.05 0.64
N TYR A 68 6.49 -0.82 0.13
CA TYR A 68 5.18 -0.27 -0.22
C TYR A 68 4.56 -1.01 -1.42
N GLY A 69 3.29 -1.43 -1.34
CA GLY A 69 2.65 -2.15 -2.46
C GLY A 69 1.20 -2.60 -2.24
N PHE A 70 0.68 -3.40 -3.18
CA PHE A 70 -0.71 -3.86 -3.22
C PHE A 70 -0.84 -5.33 -2.84
N LEU A 71 -1.84 -5.65 -2.03
CA LEU A 71 -2.17 -7.03 -1.62
C LEU A 71 -3.68 -7.30 -1.68
N PRO A 72 -4.11 -8.57 -1.75
CA PRO A 72 -5.52 -8.93 -1.60
C PRO A 72 -6.05 -8.45 -0.24
N ARG A 73 -7.30 -7.98 -0.21
CA ARG A 73 -7.93 -7.50 1.04
C ARG A 73 -7.89 -8.55 2.15
N GLU A 74 -8.08 -9.83 1.81
CA GLU A 74 -8.02 -10.95 2.75
C GLU A 74 -6.61 -11.19 3.34
N ALA A 75 -5.56 -10.75 2.64
CA ALA A 75 -4.18 -10.91 3.06
C ALA A 75 -3.69 -9.77 3.98
N ARG A 76 -4.53 -8.75 4.24
CA ARG A 76 -4.18 -7.58 5.08
C ARG A 76 -3.71 -7.96 6.48
N SER A 77 -4.24 -9.04 7.06
CA SER A 77 -3.85 -9.52 8.39
C SER A 77 -2.59 -10.40 8.39
N GLN A 78 -2.09 -10.78 7.21
CA GLN A 78 -1.02 -11.77 7.02
C GLN A 78 0.28 -11.16 6.50
N SER A 79 0.33 -9.85 6.25
CA SER A 79 1.56 -9.12 5.95
C SER A 79 2.57 -9.28 7.09
N VAL A 80 3.85 -9.47 6.76
CA VAL A 80 4.94 -9.85 7.68
C VAL A 80 4.91 -9.03 8.98
N GLY A 81 4.84 -9.76 10.10
CA GLY A 81 4.70 -9.23 11.45
C GLY A 81 3.22 -9.02 11.77
N ARG A 82 2.63 -9.88 12.61
CA ARG A 82 1.25 -9.75 13.14
C ARG A 82 0.99 -8.32 13.60
N THR A 83 0.52 -7.46 12.70
CA THR A 83 0.24 -6.07 13.01
C THR A 83 -1.26 -5.93 13.11
N PRO A 84 -1.77 -5.38 14.24
CA PRO A 84 -3.18 -5.08 14.40
C PRO A 84 -3.66 -4.13 13.29
N PRO A 85 -4.99 -4.07 13.03
CA PRO A 85 -5.56 -3.28 11.93
C PRO A 85 -5.07 -1.83 11.97
N TYR A 86 -4.93 -1.24 10.78
CA TYR A 86 -4.55 0.16 10.57
C TYR A 86 -5.31 1.09 11.53
N ASP A 87 -4.57 1.91 12.28
CA ASP A 87 -5.08 2.89 13.24
C ASP A 87 -4.50 4.25 12.88
N LEU A 88 -5.38 5.22 12.63
CA LEU A 88 -4.98 6.57 12.20
C LEU A 88 -4.03 7.24 13.19
N TRP A 89 -4.16 6.96 14.49
CA TRP A 89 -3.44 7.66 15.54
C TRP A 89 -2.06 7.06 15.83
N ASN A 90 -1.97 5.75 15.96
CA ASN A 90 -0.76 5.07 16.45
C ASN A 90 -0.18 4.06 15.47
N ARG A 91 -0.92 3.66 14.41
CA ARG A 91 -0.55 2.53 13.54
C ARG A 91 -0.94 2.78 12.09
N ASN A 92 -0.20 3.70 11.48
CA ASN A 92 -0.33 4.02 10.07
C ASN A 92 1.03 3.88 9.35
N CYS A 93 1.03 4.14 8.05
CA CYS A 93 2.21 4.02 7.21
C CYS A 93 3.35 4.96 7.62
N GLU A 94 3.05 6.16 8.11
CA GLU A 94 4.07 7.13 8.51
C GLU A 94 4.74 6.72 9.82
N HIS A 95 3.96 6.20 10.78
CA HIS A 95 4.49 5.58 12.00
C HIS A 95 5.42 4.40 11.66
N TYR A 96 5.03 3.56 10.69
CA TYR A 96 5.85 2.44 10.26
C TYR A 96 7.13 2.90 9.54
N ALA A 97 7.02 3.89 8.64
CA ALA A 97 8.17 4.44 7.92
C ALA A 97 9.19 5.08 8.87
N THR A 98 8.74 5.91 9.81
CA THR A 98 9.61 6.53 10.83
C THR A 98 10.27 5.48 11.73
N TRP A 99 9.53 4.44 12.13
CA TRP A 99 10.11 3.29 12.84
C TRP A 99 11.20 2.57 12.05
N LEU A 100 10.98 2.31 10.75
CA LEU A 100 11.99 1.69 9.88
C LEU A 100 13.26 2.53 9.75
N MET A 101 13.13 3.85 9.80
CA MET A 101 14.25 4.78 9.79
C MET A 101 14.97 4.88 11.14
N GLY A 102 14.54 4.11 12.15
CA GLY A 102 15.10 4.14 13.50
C GLY A 102 14.63 5.34 14.34
N GLU A 103 13.63 6.08 13.86
CA GLU A 103 13.04 7.21 14.57
C GLU A 103 11.91 6.75 15.50
N LYS A 104 11.44 7.68 16.35
CA LYS A 104 10.21 7.45 17.11
C LYS A 104 9.02 7.42 16.14
N PRO A 105 8.16 6.39 16.18
CA PRO A 105 6.98 6.32 15.34
C PRO A 105 6.12 7.58 15.48
N GLN A 106 5.86 8.28 14.37
CA GLN A 106 5.07 9.53 14.38
C GLN A 106 4.36 9.80 13.06
N SER A 107 3.31 10.62 13.13
CA SER A 107 2.54 11.13 11.99
C SER A 107 2.33 12.65 12.09
N PRO A 108 3.23 13.45 11.50
CA PRO A 108 3.14 14.92 11.56
C PRO A 108 1.79 15.49 11.11
N GLN A 109 1.14 14.84 10.15
CA GLN A 109 -0.14 15.25 9.56
C GLN A 109 -1.29 15.07 10.57
N VAL A 110 -1.28 13.95 11.28
CA VAL A 110 -2.25 13.64 12.34
C VAL A 110 -2.07 14.62 13.50
N ASN A 111 -0.81 14.88 13.88
CA ASN A 111 -0.50 15.88 14.91
C ASN A 111 -0.97 17.29 14.50
N GLY A 112 -0.73 17.68 13.25
CA GLY A 112 -1.16 18.97 12.71
C GLY A 112 -2.68 19.14 12.72
N ALA A 113 -3.43 18.10 12.36
CA ALA A 113 -4.89 18.12 12.40
C ALA A 113 -5.44 18.33 13.82
N VAL A 114 -4.81 17.73 14.84
CA VAL A 114 -5.23 17.93 16.24
C VAL A 114 -4.92 19.32 16.74
N VAL A 115 -3.75 19.87 16.41
CA VAL A 115 -3.40 21.25 16.78
C VAL A 115 -4.39 22.23 16.15
N LEU A 116 -4.71 22.07 14.86
CA LEU A 116 -5.69 22.91 14.18
C LEU A 116 -7.09 22.77 14.79
N GLY A 117 -7.49 21.55 15.14
CA GLY A 117 -8.76 21.27 15.83
C GLY A 117 -8.85 21.98 17.18
N LEU A 118 -7.81 21.89 18.00
CA LEU A 118 -7.72 22.54 19.31
C LEU A 118 -7.72 24.07 19.21
N LEU A 119 -6.99 24.64 18.23
CA LEU A 119 -7.02 26.07 17.97
C LEU A 119 -8.42 26.54 17.55
N GLY A 120 -9.10 25.77 16.69
CA GLY A 120 -10.47 26.05 16.28
C GLY A 120 -11.46 26.03 17.46
N THR A 121 -11.38 25.05 18.36
CA THR A 121 -12.22 25.01 19.56
C THR A 121 -11.91 26.14 20.54
N VAL A 122 -10.64 26.48 20.75
CA VAL A 122 -10.27 27.64 21.57
C VAL A 122 -10.83 28.94 20.99
N LEU A 123 -10.69 29.15 19.68
CA LEU A 123 -11.25 30.32 18.99
C LEU A 123 -12.80 30.35 19.03
N TRP A 124 -13.46 29.19 19.03
CA TRP A 124 -14.91 29.08 19.15
C TRP A 124 -15.39 29.38 20.57
N LEU A 125 -14.70 28.88 21.60
CA LEU A 125 -15.01 29.14 23.02
C LEU A 125 -14.67 30.57 23.46
N ALA A 126 -13.73 31.23 22.79
CA ALA A 126 -13.34 32.61 23.05
C ALA A 126 -14.24 33.66 22.35
N LYS A 127 -15.30 33.21 21.68
CA LYS A 127 -16.26 34.03 20.95
C LYS A 127 -17.59 34.08 21.69
#